data_AF-A0A9K3PV06-F1
#
_entry.id   AF-A0A9K3PV06-F1
#
_cell.length_a   1.000
_cell.length_b   1.000
_cell.length_c   1.000
_cell.angle_alpha   90.00
_cell.angle_beta   90.00
_cell.angle_gamma   90.00
#
_symmetry.space_group_name_H-M   'P 1'
#
loop_
_entity.id
_entity.type
_entity.pdbx_description
1 polymer ?
#
loop_
_entity_poly.entity_id
_entity_poly.type
_entity_poly.pdbx_seq_one_letter_code
_entity_poly.pdbx_strand_id
1 'polypeptide(L)'
;MPSEHPAPSTVRLQVRLANPNNTPAKVTSPSATTNQGGRPRGSTISAKFNLEKATNDGLEFDRTKKLTAGKIVAIGTHCLNKDVTQHQIEYIKIKEEEGQQRNDRKRKAQNDLRLKVAECKSIDESMWTAKQLKTMFTYKKHKEDPALAKTLTALKDQWNEKRNRLSPTYTPEYYLPSTITDELQPLPLPPPPAAAAIFDNENGNDSAE
;
A
#
# COMPACT_ATOMS: atom_id res chain seq x y z
N MET A 1 -22.32 -65.21 20.58
CA MET A 1 -20.94 -64.91 21.03
C MET A 1 -20.56 -63.55 20.49
N PRO A 2 -20.86 -62.44 21.21
CA PRO A 2 -20.45 -61.11 20.76
C PRO A 2 -18.95 -60.92 21.02
N SER A 3 -18.23 -60.58 19.96
CA SER A 3 -16.79 -60.29 19.99
C SER A 3 -16.58 -58.85 20.48
N GLU A 4 -16.03 -58.72 21.69
CA GLU A 4 -15.58 -57.45 22.24
C GLU A 4 -14.25 -57.05 21.59
N HIS A 5 -14.26 -55.95 20.83
CA HIS A 5 -13.05 -55.29 20.37
C HIS A 5 -12.57 -54.29 21.44
N PRO A 6 -11.30 -54.34 21.88
CA PRO A 6 -10.76 -53.37 22.83
C PRO A 6 -10.53 -52.01 22.14
N ALA A 7 -10.92 -50.94 22.84
CA ALA A 7 -10.75 -49.56 22.38
C ALA A 7 -9.27 -49.13 22.37
N PRO A 8 -8.84 -48.29 21.41
CA PRO A 8 -7.46 -47.84 21.34
C PRO A 8 -7.14 -46.81 22.44
N SER A 9 -6.20 -47.17 23.31
CA SER A 9 -5.59 -46.28 24.31
C SER A 9 -4.90 -45.10 23.63
N THR A 10 -5.47 -43.90 23.81
CA THR A 10 -4.89 -42.64 23.35
C THR A 10 -3.84 -42.16 24.36
N VAL A 11 -2.56 -42.24 23.98
CA VAL A 11 -1.44 -41.71 24.76
C VAL A 11 -1.42 -40.18 24.64
N ARG A 12 -1.81 -39.50 25.72
CA ARG A 12 -1.80 -38.03 25.82
C ARG A 12 -0.42 -37.55 26.27
N LEU A 13 0.44 -37.19 25.32
CA LEU A 13 1.71 -36.49 25.58
C LEU A 13 1.43 -35.07 26.12
N GLN A 14 1.63 -34.86 27.42
CA GLN A 14 1.68 -33.52 28.00
C GLN A 14 3.08 -32.93 27.83
N VAL A 15 3.24 -32.04 26.85
CA VAL A 15 4.44 -31.20 26.73
C VAL A 15 4.29 -30.01 27.70
N ARG A 16 4.94 -30.09 28.86
CA ARG A 16 5.15 -28.94 29.76
C ARG A 16 6.36 -28.15 29.25
N LEU A 17 6.11 -27.02 28.57
CA LEU A 17 7.10 -25.97 28.38
C LEU A 17 7.18 -25.15 29.67
N ALA A 18 8.27 -25.33 30.41
CA ALA A 18 8.63 -24.45 31.52
C ALA A 18 9.08 -23.10 30.97
N ASN A 19 8.45 -22.05 31.46
CA ASN A 19 8.70 -20.65 31.14
C ASN A 19 9.68 -20.08 32.20
N PRO A 20 10.95 -19.76 31.86
CA PRO A 20 11.84 -19.11 32.82
C PRO A 20 11.59 -17.60 32.89
N ASN A 21 11.13 -17.18 34.07
CA ASN A 21 11.10 -15.80 34.59
C ASN A 21 12.27 -14.95 34.07
N ASN A 22 12.00 -13.81 33.42
CA ASN A 22 11.59 -12.54 34.02
C ASN A 22 12.61 -11.99 35.04
N THR A 23 13.55 -11.19 34.54
CA THR A 23 14.42 -10.30 35.32
C THR A 23 14.16 -8.85 34.86
N PRO A 24 13.80 -7.92 35.76
CA PRO A 24 13.64 -6.52 35.40
C PRO A 24 15.01 -5.82 35.40
N ALA A 25 15.66 -5.74 34.24
CA ALA A 25 16.81 -4.86 34.05
C ALA A 25 16.31 -3.41 33.89
N LYS A 26 16.45 -2.63 34.96
CA LYS A 26 16.33 -1.17 34.98
C LYS A 26 17.53 -0.59 34.23
N VAL A 27 17.37 -0.31 32.94
CA VAL A 27 18.37 0.42 32.14
C VAL A 27 17.89 1.84 31.91
N THR A 28 18.57 2.76 32.58
CA THR A 28 18.55 4.21 32.38
C THR A 28 18.76 4.53 30.89
N SER A 29 17.77 5.17 30.27
CA SER A 29 17.89 5.69 28.91
C SER A 29 18.54 7.07 28.94
N PRO A 30 19.61 7.34 28.18
CA PRO A 30 20.04 8.71 27.90
C PRO A 30 19.01 9.40 26.98
N SER A 31 18.66 10.62 27.35
CA SER A 31 17.84 11.55 26.58
C SER A 31 18.47 11.78 25.20
N ALA A 32 17.88 11.18 24.16
CA ALA A 32 18.17 11.51 22.78
C ALA A 32 17.19 12.60 22.32
N THR A 33 17.71 13.80 22.13
CA THR A 33 17.06 14.89 21.39
C THR A 33 16.73 14.39 19.98
N THR A 34 15.45 14.13 19.73
CA THR A 34 14.94 13.83 18.40
C THR A 34 14.82 15.13 17.63
N ASN A 35 15.82 15.39 16.78
CA ASN A 35 15.68 16.36 15.70
C ASN A 35 14.52 15.90 14.81
N GLN A 36 13.48 16.73 14.72
CA GLN A 36 12.36 16.59 13.81
C GLN A 36 12.84 16.74 12.36
N GLY A 37 13.52 15.71 11.86
CA GLY A 37 13.75 15.50 10.45
C GLY A 37 12.45 15.02 9.82
N GLY A 38 11.58 15.98 9.47
CA GLY A 38 10.38 15.73 8.68
C GLY A 38 10.77 15.04 7.38
N ARG A 39 10.60 13.71 7.33
CA ARG A 39 10.69 12.96 6.08
C ARG A 39 9.56 13.45 5.17
N PRO A 40 9.85 13.98 3.97
CA PRO A 40 8.80 14.19 2.99
C PRO A 40 8.17 12.84 2.66
N ARG A 41 6.94 12.64 3.12
CA ARG A 41 6.11 11.50 2.73
C ARG A 41 5.55 11.79 1.35
N GLY A 42 6.16 11.19 0.34
CA GLY A 42 5.61 11.22 -1.02
C GLY A 42 6.68 11.51 -2.05
N SER A 43 7.42 10.48 -2.43
CA SER A 43 7.85 10.37 -3.82
C SER A 43 8.03 8.90 -4.15
N THR A 44 6.93 8.23 -4.47
CA THR A 44 6.97 7.09 -5.38
C THR A 44 7.40 7.64 -6.73
N ILE A 45 8.70 7.84 -6.89
CA ILE A 45 9.31 8.05 -8.21
C ILE A 45 9.20 6.69 -8.90
N SER A 46 8.09 6.49 -9.62
CA SER A 46 8.05 5.55 -10.72
C SER A 46 8.95 6.10 -11.83
N ALA A 47 10.26 6.07 -11.61
CA ALA A 47 11.24 6.29 -12.67
C ALA A 47 11.16 5.06 -13.56
N LYS A 48 10.37 5.19 -14.63
CA LYS A 48 10.51 4.34 -15.81
C LYS A 48 11.93 4.57 -16.31
N PHE A 49 12.80 3.59 -16.05
CA PHE A 49 14.14 3.52 -16.62
C PHE A 49 14.00 3.36 -18.13
N ASN A 50 13.98 4.48 -18.86
CA ASN A 50 14.28 4.49 -20.28
C ASN A 50 15.81 4.42 -20.41
N LEU A 51 16.34 3.20 -20.31
CA LEU A 51 17.75 2.89 -20.52
C LEU A 51 17.98 2.41 -21.95
N GLU A 52 17.62 3.22 -22.94
CA GLU A 52 18.05 2.99 -24.32
C GLU A 52 18.44 4.33 -24.97
N LYS A 53 19.69 4.39 -25.44
CA LYS A 53 20.33 5.46 -26.24
C LYS A 53 20.88 6.70 -25.53
N ALA A 54 21.79 6.50 -24.58
CA ALA A 54 22.79 7.52 -24.24
C ALA A 54 24.21 6.90 -24.18
N THR A 55 24.62 6.22 -25.24
CA THR A 55 26.01 5.80 -25.42
C THR A 55 26.55 6.49 -26.67
N ASN A 56 27.20 7.64 -26.49
CA ASN A 56 28.59 7.88 -26.95
C ASN A 56 29.02 9.35 -27.09
N ASP A 57 28.11 10.33 -27.12
CA ASP A 57 28.51 11.69 -27.54
C ASP A 57 28.80 12.69 -26.40
N GLY A 58 28.99 12.23 -25.15
CA GLY A 58 29.11 13.12 -23.98
C GLY A 58 30.27 12.84 -23.01
N LEU A 59 31.26 12.04 -23.38
CA LEU A 59 32.39 11.68 -22.50
C LEU A 59 33.70 12.36 -22.89
N GLU A 60 33.66 13.66 -23.19
CA GLU A 60 34.86 14.48 -23.14
C GLU A 60 35.21 14.72 -21.65
N PHE A 61 35.92 13.75 -21.06
CA PHE A 61 36.50 13.88 -19.74
C PHE A 61 37.57 14.96 -19.78
N ASP A 62 37.20 16.18 -19.41
CA ASP A 62 38.12 17.24 -18.98
C ASP A 62 39.00 16.69 -17.85
N ARG A 63 40.16 16.11 -18.19
CA ARG A 63 41.07 15.39 -17.28
C ARG A 63 41.61 16.24 -16.12
N THR A 64 41.29 17.53 -16.10
CA THR A 64 41.79 18.53 -15.16
C THR A 64 40.78 18.94 -14.08
N LYS A 65 39.50 18.55 -14.20
CA LYS A 65 38.45 18.93 -13.24
C LYS A 65 38.18 17.78 -12.27
N LYS A 66 38.26 18.05 -10.97
CA LYS A 66 37.91 17.10 -9.91
C LYS A 66 36.47 16.59 -10.14
N LEU A 67 36.32 15.28 -10.32
CA LEU A 67 35.01 14.63 -10.40
C LEU A 67 34.30 14.78 -9.05
N THR A 68 33.24 15.58 -9.02
CA THR A 68 32.37 15.71 -7.85
C THR A 68 31.39 14.54 -7.80
N ALA A 69 30.99 14.09 -6.61
CA ALA A 69 30.02 12.99 -6.42
C ALA A 69 28.74 13.18 -7.26
N GLY A 70 28.24 14.41 -7.40
CA GLY A 70 27.07 14.72 -8.24
C GLY A 70 27.29 14.43 -9.74
N LYS A 71 28.50 14.63 -10.28
CA LYS A 71 28.82 14.28 -11.68
C LYS A 71 28.89 12.77 -11.88
N ILE A 72 29.44 12.03 -10.92
CA ILE A 72 29.47 10.55 -10.96
C ILE A 72 28.04 9.98 -10.89
N VAL A 73 27.18 10.57 -10.06
CA VAL A 73 25.76 10.19 -9.97
C VAL A 73 25.03 10.51 -11.28
N ALA A 74 25.26 11.69 -11.87
CA ALA A 74 24.63 12.12 -13.13
C ALA A 74 25.04 11.26 -14.34
N ILE A 75 26.27 10.76 -14.36
CA ILE A 75 26.76 9.85 -15.42
C ILE A 75 26.14 8.44 -15.28
N GLY A 76 25.46 8.13 -14.15
CA GLY A 76 24.79 6.85 -13.96
C GLY A 76 25.74 5.67 -13.72
N THR A 77 27.04 5.92 -13.55
CA THR A 77 28.08 4.88 -13.35
C THR A 77 28.22 4.43 -11.90
N HIS A 78 27.37 4.91 -11.00
CA HIS A 78 27.32 4.42 -9.63
C HIS A 78 26.54 3.09 -9.57
N CYS A 79 27.19 2.00 -9.96
CA CYS A 79 26.69 0.68 -9.62
C CYS A 79 26.84 0.51 -8.12
N LEU A 80 25.73 0.53 -7.37
CA LEU A 80 25.73 -0.04 -6.03
C LEU A 80 26.24 -1.48 -6.13
N ASN A 81 27.01 -1.93 -5.13
CA ASN A 81 27.42 -3.33 -5.06
C ASN A 81 26.19 -4.22 -5.23
N LYS A 82 26.34 -5.33 -5.98
CA LYS A 82 25.23 -6.25 -6.27
C LYS A 82 24.46 -6.63 -4.99
N ASP A 83 25.18 -6.78 -3.89
CA ASP A 83 24.64 -7.08 -2.55
C ASP A 83 23.67 -6.02 -2.04
N VAL A 84 23.96 -4.73 -2.24
CA VAL A 84 23.10 -3.62 -1.78
C VAL A 84 21.81 -3.57 -2.60
N THR A 85 21.90 -3.78 -3.91
CA THR A 85 20.73 -3.84 -4.79
C THR A 85 19.85 -5.04 -4.44
N GLN A 86 20.45 -6.21 -4.21
CA GLN A 86 19.73 -7.41 -3.75
C GLN A 86 19.04 -7.17 -2.41
N HIS A 87 19.75 -6.61 -1.43
CA HIS A 87 19.17 -6.26 -0.14
C HIS A 87 17.98 -5.29 -0.29
N GLN A 88 18.07 -4.30 -1.18
CA GLN A 88 16.97 -3.37 -1.43
C GLN A 88 15.74 -4.08 -2.04
N ILE A 89 15.95 -5.00 -2.98
CA ILE A 89 14.89 -5.82 -3.58
C ILE A 89 14.23 -6.70 -2.51
N GLU A 90 15.02 -7.38 -1.68
CA GLU A 90 14.53 -8.20 -0.57
C GLU A 90 13.73 -7.39 0.44
N TYR A 91 14.23 -6.21 0.81
CA TYR A 91 13.53 -5.31 1.73
C TYR A 91 12.16 -4.88 1.19
N ILE A 92 12.07 -4.51 -0.09
CA ILE A 92 10.80 -4.15 -0.75
C ILE A 92 9.85 -5.34 -0.73
N LYS A 93 10.34 -6.53 -1.08
CA LYS A 93 9.56 -7.78 -1.07
C LYS A 93 9.00 -8.11 0.32
N ILE A 94 9.83 -8.02 1.36
CA ILE A 94 9.41 -8.23 2.75
C ILE A 94 8.31 -7.24 3.15
N LYS A 95 8.48 -5.96 2.78
CA LYS A 95 7.49 -4.91 3.10
C LYS A 95 6.16 -5.11 2.39
N GLU A 96 6.20 -5.55 1.14
CA GLU A 96 5.02 -5.89 0.36
C GLU A 96 4.28 -7.09 0.96
N GLU A 97 5.00 -8.16 1.31
CA GLU A 97 4.44 -9.36 1.93
C GLU A 97 3.81 -9.06 3.30
N GLU A 98 4.46 -8.26 4.15
CA GLU A 98 3.91 -7.81 5.43
C GLU A 98 2.62 -7.00 5.24
N GLY A 99 2.62 -6.09 4.25
CA GLY A 99 1.46 -5.29 3.87
C GLY A 99 0.28 -6.16 3.41
N GLN A 100 0.56 -7.14 2.55
CA GLN A 100 -0.43 -8.09 2.05
C GLN A 100 -1.01 -8.95 3.17
N GLN A 101 -0.15 -9.49 4.05
CA GLN A 101 -0.59 -10.28 5.19
C GLN A 101 -1.50 -9.48 6.14
N ARG A 102 -1.19 -8.20 6.38
CA ARG A 102 -2.04 -7.31 7.18
C ARG A 102 -3.40 -7.09 6.53
N ASN A 103 -3.45 -6.94 5.21
CA ASN A 103 -4.70 -6.78 4.46
C ASN A 103 -5.54 -8.06 4.47
N ASP A 104 -4.91 -9.23 4.33
CA ASP A 104 -5.59 -10.51 4.39
C ASP A 104 -6.22 -10.77 5.76
N ARG A 105 -5.52 -10.44 6.84
CA ARG A 105 -6.08 -10.52 8.21
C ARG A 105 -7.32 -9.63 8.37
N LYS A 106 -7.28 -8.40 7.84
CA LYS A 106 -8.44 -7.49 7.87
C LYS A 106 -9.61 -8.04 7.06
N ARG A 107 -9.35 -8.54 5.85
CA ARG A 107 -10.37 -9.13 4.97
C ARG A 107 -11.02 -10.35 5.61
N LYS A 108 -10.21 -11.25 6.20
CA LYS A 108 -10.71 -12.41 6.93
C LYS A 108 -11.59 -12.00 8.11
N ALA A 109 -11.12 -11.07 8.94
CA ALA A 109 -11.91 -10.58 10.08
C ALA A 109 -13.25 -9.95 9.65
N GLN A 110 -13.28 -9.23 8.53
CA GLN A 110 -14.50 -8.68 7.97
C GLN A 110 -15.46 -9.77 7.44
N ASN A 111 -14.93 -10.78 6.75
CA ASN A 111 -15.71 -11.92 6.28
C ASN A 111 -16.29 -12.73 7.44
N ASP A 112 -15.49 -12.98 8.48
CA ASP A 112 -15.94 -13.65 9.70
C ASP A 112 -17.06 -12.85 10.38
N LEU A 113 -16.96 -11.52 10.41
CA LEU A 113 -18.04 -10.66 10.93
C LEU A 113 -19.30 -10.74 10.07
N ARG A 114 -19.18 -10.76 8.74
CA ARG A 114 -20.31 -10.91 7.82
C ARG A 114 -21.02 -12.26 8.00
N LEU A 115 -20.26 -13.35 8.15
CA LEU A 115 -20.82 -14.68 8.40
C LEU A 115 -21.58 -14.73 9.73
N LYS A 116 -21.00 -14.19 10.81
CA LYS A 116 -21.68 -14.10 12.12
C LYS A 116 -22.95 -13.26 12.06
N VAL A 117 -22.94 -12.18 11.28
CA VAL A 117 -24.14 -11.35 11.06
C VAL A 117 -25.21 -12.13 10.30
N ALA A 118 -24.84 -12.89 9.27
CA ALA A 118 -25.79 -13.74 8.55
C ALA A 118 -26.42 -14.79 9.48
N GLU A 119 -25.63 -15.43 10.33
CA GLU A 119 -26.10 -16.36 11.37
C GLU A 119 -27.02 -15.68 12.40
N CYS A 120 -26.71 -14.45 12.82
CA CYS A 120 -27.60 -13.70 13.71
C CYS A 120 -28.94 -13.38 13.05
N LYS A 121 -28.93 -13.06 11.75
CA LYS A 121 -30.14 -12.71 10.99
C LYS A 121 -31.06 -13.90 10.69
N SER A 122 -30.56 -15.13 10.74
CA SER A 122 -31.42 -16.32 10.62
C SER A 122 -32.21 -16.63 11.91
N ILE A 123 -31.87 -15.97 13.01
CA ILE A 123 -32.54 -16.14 14.31
C ILE A 123 -33.46 -14.96 14.55
N ASP A 124 -34.65 -15.21 15.09
CA ASP A 124 -35.60 -14.15 15.43
C ASP A 124 -35.04 -13.16 16.46
N GLU A 125 -35.32 -11.86 16.28
CA GLU A 125 -34.73 -10.78 17.08
C GLU A 125 -35.09 -10.88 18.58
N SER A 126 -36.24 -11.47 18.89
CA SER A 126 -36.70 -11.66 20.27
C SER A 126 -35.76 -12.58 21.07
N MET A 127 -35.15 -13.56 20.40
CA MET A 127 -34.27 -14.59 20.96
C MET A 127 -32.79 -14.21 20.94
N TRP A 128 -32.45 -12.98 20.51
CA TRP A 128 -31.05 -12.60 20.42
C TRP A 128 -30.36 -12.53 21.79
N THR A 129 -29.23 -13.22 21.88
CA THR A 129 -28.30 -13.15 23.01
C THR A 129 -27.50 -11.85 22.98
N ALA A 130 -26.97 -11.39 24.13
CA ALA A 130 -26.10 -10.21 24.22
C ALA A 130 -24.93 -10.25 23.21
N LYS A 131 -24.37 -11.44 22.93
CA LYS A 131 -23.29 -11.63 21.96
C LYS A 131 -23.73 -11.34 20.52
N GLN A 132 -24.94 -11.75 20.15
CA GLN A 132 -25.50 -11.53 18.81
C GLN A 132 -25.81 -10.05 18.59
N LEU A 133 -26.43 -9.40 19.58
CA LEU A 133 -26.62 -7.94 19.59
C LEU A 133 -25.29 -7.19 19.40
N LYS A 134 -24.26 -7.52 20.19
CA LYS A 134 -22.91 -6.91 20.05
C LYS A 134 -22.30 -7.11 18.67
N THR A 135 -22.52 -8.27 18.06
CA THR A 135 -22.06 -8.58 16.70
C THR A 135 -22.76 -7.66 15.70
N MET A 136 -24.08 -7.50 15.80
CA MET A 136 -24.87 -6.61 14.95
C MET A 136 -24.47 -5.13 15.12
N PHE A 137 -24.20 -4.69 16.35
CA PHE A 137 -23.66 -3.35 16.60
C PHE A 137 -22.28 -3.14 15.97
N THR A 138 -21.39 -4.12 16.06
CA THR A 138 -20.06 -4.04 15.47
C THR A 138 -20.15 -3.89 13.95
N TYR A 139 -21.10 -4.59 13.32
CA TYR A 139 -21.36 -4.49 11.90
C TYR A 139 -21.94 -3.14 11.47
N LYS A 140 -22.81 -2.52 12.28
CA LYS A 140 -23.40 -1.20 12.02
C LYS A 140 -22.64 -0.03 12.67
N LYS A 141 -21.42 -0.23 13.17
CA LYS A 141 -20.71 0.77 13.97
C LYS A 141 -20.30 2.00 13.14
N HIS A 142 -20.70 3.19 13.58
CA HIS A 142 -20.19 4.48 13.11
C HIS A 142 -19.10 5.03 14.04
N LYS A 143 -18.30 5.98 13.53
CA LYS A 143 -17.22 6.64 14.32
C LYS A 143 -17.77 7.48 15.48
N GLU A 144 -18.98 8.01 15.33
CA GLU A 144 -19.66 8.90 16.28
C GLU A 144 -20.62 8.15 17.23
N ASP A 145 -20.68 6.83 17.13
CA ASP A 145 -21.60 6.06 17.95
C ASP A 145 -21.23 6.10 19.44
N PRO A 146 -22.21 6.27 20.35
CA PRO A 146 -21.96 6.20 21.78
C PRO A 146 -21.49 4.80 22.18
N ALA A 147 -20.81 4.72 23.33
CA ALA A 147 -20.34 3.46 23.89
C ALA A 147 -21.51 2.48 24.10
N LEU A 148 -21.26 1.19 23.81
CA LEU A 148 -22.26 0.14 23.96
C LEU A 148 -22.65 -0.04 25.43
N ALA A 149 -23.96 -0.16 25.68
CA ALA A 149 -24.45 -0.50 27.00
C ALA A 149 -23.93 -1.89 27.47
N LYS A 150 -23.82 -2.07 28.80
CA LYS A 150 -23.36 -3.33 29.41
C LYS A 150 -24.52 -4.31 29.66
N THR A 151 -25.71 -3.79 29.96
CA THR A 151 -26.91 -4.55 30.31
C THR A 151 -27.69 -4.96 29.06
N LEU A 152 -28.21 -6.19 29.03
CA LEU A 152 -28.94 -6.75 27.88
C LEU A 152 -30.16 -5.90 27.47
N THR A 153 -30.93 -5.40 28.44
CA THR A 153 -32.11 -4.55 28.19
C THR A 153 -31.72 -3.26 27.48
N ALA A 154 -30.76 -2.52 28.04
CA ALA A 154 -30.24 -1.29 27.43
C ALA A 154 -29.60 -1.53 26.04
N LEU A 155 -29.00 -2.70 25.79
CA LEU A 155 -28.50 -3.10 24.47
C LEU A 155 -29.64 -3.29 23.45
N LYS A 156 -30.78 -3.86 23.87
CA LYS A 156 -31.96 -4.01 23.01
C LYS A 156 -32.58 -2.65 22.69
N ASP A 157 -32.66 -1.75 23.68
CA ASP A 157 -33.18 -0.39 23.49
C ASP A 157 -32.30 0.39 22.49
N GLN A 158 -30.99 0.40 22.71
CA GLN A 158 -30.02 0.98 21.77
C GLN A 158 -30.12 0.36 20.37
N TRP A 159 -30.45 -0.93 20.26
CA TRP A 159 -30.57 -1.60 18.96
C TRP A 159 -31.83 -1.14 18.23
N ASN A 160 -32.95 -1.03 18.93
CA ASN A 160 -34.21 -0.54 18.37
C ASN A 160 -34.06 0.88 17.79
N GLU A 161 -33.26 1.74 18.43
CA GLU A 161 -32.95 3.08 17.91
C GLU A 161 -32.05 3.05 16.67
N LYS A 162 -31.11 2.10 16.60
CA LYS A 162 -30.11 2.04 15.52
C LYS A 162 -30.51 1.18 14.33
N ARG A 163 -31.43 0.21 14.49
CA ARG A 163 -31.76 -0.76 13.43
C ARG A 163 -32.31 -0.10 12.18
N ASN A 164 -33.03 1.02 12.33
CA ASN A 164 -33.61 1.80 11.24
C ASN A 164 -32.61 2.76 10.57
N ARG A 165 -31.41 2.93 11.13
CA ARG A 165 -30.37 3.74 10.49
C ARG A 165 -29.90 3.03 9.24
N LEU A 166 -29.76 3.79 8.15
CA LEU A 166 -29.12 3.34 6.93
C LEU A 166 -27.73 2.81 7.29
N SER A 167 -27.39 1.63 6.79
CA SER A 167 -26.03 1.13 6.93
C SER A 167 -25.08 2.21 6.43
N PRO A 168 -23.95 2.46 7.11
CA PRO A 168 -22.94 3.40 6.61
C PRO A 168 -22.66 2.98 5.17
N THR A 169 -23.08 3.80 4.22
CA THR A 169 -22.71 3.60 2.83
C THR A 169 -21.23 3.81 2.86
N TYR A 170 -20.48 2.72 2.68
CA TYR A 170 -19.05 2.82 2.50
C TYR A 170 -18.88 3.56 1.18
N THR A 171 -18.87 4.88 1.24
CA THR A 171 -18.28 5.70 0.21
C THR A 171 -16.79 5.45 0.37
N PRO A 172 -16.13 4.67 -0.50
CA PRO A 172 -14.69 4.63 -0.51
C PRO A 172 -14.22 6.05 -0.80
N GLU A 173 -13.93 6.80 0.26
CA GLU A 173 -13.39 8.17 0.23
C GLU A 173 -11.99 8.21 -0.43
N TYR A 174 -11.54 7.09 -1.01
CA TYR A 174 -10.21 6.83 -1.53
C TYR A 174 -10.19 6.20 -2.94
N TYR A 175 -11.31 6.22 -3.69
CA TYR A 175 -11.33 5.75 -5.09
C TYR A 175 -11.80 6.81 -6.08
N LEU A 176 -11.42 8.07 -5.84
CA LEU A 176 -10.88 8.83 -6.95
C LEU A 176 -9.37 8.75 -6.78
N PRO A 177 -8.68 7.77 -7.40
CA PRO A 177 -7.36 8.11 -7.89
C PRO A 177 -7.61 9.38 -8.68
N SER A 178 -7.02 10.48 -8.25
CA SER A 178 -6.60 11.48 -9.21
C SER A 178 -5.66 10.73 -10.14
N THR A 179 -6.22 9.97 -11.10
CA THR A 179 -5.81 10.14 -12.47
C THR A 179 -5.91 11.64 -12.66
N ILE A 180 -4.80 12.30 -12.32
CA ILE A 180 -4.08 13.17 -13.22
C ILE A 180 -4.25 12.48 -14.57
N THR A 181 -5.41 12.72 -15.17
CA THR A 181 -5.54 12.87 -16.59
C THR A 181 -4.68 14.10 -16.77
N ASP A 182 -3.37 13.85 -16.86
CA ASP A 182 -2.50 14.58 -17.73
C ASP A 182 -3.14 14.35 -19.09
N GLU A 183 -4.25 15.07 -19.31
CA GLU A 183 -4.66 15.52 -20.59
C GLU A 183 -3.43 16.29 -21.02
N LEU A 184 -2.51 15.56 -21.65
CA LEU A 184 -1.49 16.07 -22.50
C LEU A 184 -2.25 16.97 -23.45
N GLN A 185 -2.43 18.24 -23.08
CA GLN A 185 -2.75 19.27 -24.03
C GLN A 185 -1.68 19.09 -25.10
N PRO A 186 -2.06 18.72 -26.34
CA PRO A 186 -1.08 18.61 -27.39
C PRO A 186 -0.34 19.94 -27.41
N LEU A 187 0.95 19.91 -27.10
CA LEU A 187 1.81 21.07 -27.19
C LEU A 187 1.54 21.68 -28.55
N PRO A 188 1.19 22.98 -28.64
CA PRO A 188 0.97 23.64 -29.91
C PRO A 188 2.20 23.38 -30.76
N LEU A 189 2.01 22.62 -31.86
CA LEU A 189 3.06 22.32 -32.80
C LEU A 189 3.71 23.65 -33.19
N PRO A 190 5.05 23.76 -33.17
CA PRO A 190 5.70 24.94 -33.70
C PRO A 190 5.21 25.15 -35.14
N PRO A 191 4.89 26.39 -35.54
CA PRO A 191 4.44 26.66 -36.89
C PRO A 191 5.47 26.07 -37.87
N PRO A 192 5.02 25.41 -38.95
CA PRO A 192 5.93 24.90 -39.96
C PRO A 192 6.81 26.06 -40.44
N PRO A 193 8.14 25.86 -40.57
CA PRO A 193 9.01 26.89 -41.10
C PRO A 193 8.44 27.34 -42.44
N ALA A 194 8.22 28.65 -42.57
CA ALA A 194 7.71 29.27 -43.79
C ALA A 194 8.52 28.70 -44.97
N ALA A 195 7.82 28.04 -45.89
CA ALA A 195 8.40 27.54 -47.12
C ALA A 195 9.18 28.69 -47.76
N ALA A 196 10.51 28.57 -47.73
CA ALA A 196 11.37 29.51 -48.39
C ALA A 196 10.99 29.45 -49.87
N ALA A 197 10.48 30.57 -50.38
CA ALA A 197 10.13 30.73 -51.77
C ALA A 197 11.33 30.31 -52.62
N ILE A 198 11.14 29.25 -53.39
CA ILE A 198 12.04 28.83 -54.45
C ILE A 198 12.11 30.01 -55.41
N PHE A 199 13.27 30.67 -55.44
CA PHE A 199 13.59 31.70 -56.42
C PHE A 199 13.82 30.98 -57.74
N ASP A 200 12.83 31.03 -58.63
CA ASP A 200 13.00 30.72 -60.05
C ASP A 200 13.97 31.74 -60.64
N ASN A 201 15.22 31.33 -60.84
CA ASN A 201 16.18 32.11 -61.59
C ASN A 201 16.20 31.59 -63.03
N GLU A 202 15.27 32.09 -63.85
CA GLU A 202 15.37 32.06 -65.30
C GLU A 202 16.59 32.90 -65.71
N ASN A 203 17.74 32.26 -65.90
CA ASN A 203 18.84 32.88 -66.62
C ASN A 203 18.93 32.25 -68.00
N GLY A 204 18.19 32.84 -68.93
CA GLY A 204 18.41 32.66 -70.36
C GLY A 204 19.81 33.14 -70.73
N ASN A 205 20.55 32.29 -71.41
CA ASN A 205 21.63 32.76 -72.27
C ASN A 205 21.42 32.15 -73.65
N ASP A 206 20.95 33.04 -74.52
CA ASP A 206 20.72 32.87 -75.94
C ASP A 206 21.85 33.60 -76.68
N SER A 207 22.29 33.05 -77.82
CA SER A 207 23.16 33.65 -78.85
C SER A 207 24.65 33.90 -78.47
N ALA A 208 25.65 33.72 -79.32
CA ALA A 208 25.78 33.63 -80.79
C ALA A 208 26.97 32.67 -81.11
N GLU A 209 26.93 31.86 -82.17
CA GLU A 209 27.48 32.17 -83.53
C GLU A 209 28.91 32.72 -83.56
#